data_AF-A0A2S6C1Y4-F1
#
_entry.id   AF-A0A2S6C1Y4-F1
#
_cell.length_a   1.000
_cell.length_b   1.000
_cell.length_c   1.000
_cell.angle_alpha   90.00
_cell.angle_beta   90.00
_cell.angle_gamma   90.00
#
_symmetry.space_group_name_H-M   'P 1'
#
loop_
_entity.id
_entity.type
_entity.pdbx_description
1 polymer ?
#
loop_
_entity_poly.entity_id
_entity_poly.type
_entity_poly.pdbx_seq_one_letter_code
_entity_poly.pdbx_strand_id
1 'polypeptide(L)'
;MTFMDQLYDPIAGYLYRFDTALLHDTRSSSWYAAGLLARASLGSTNTSGTNTSSSPTSDISEAIQIITNIITPQFTNTSEQWYGDYQSYPEQPYPGTEQYPAKIYNTWDPNWRGFIGTAFIVILEEYGHLLPSSLQDDILASLRLNAMGDTYRVGGVDDDNLYPFYSNAAIMKAAVGSYIGHRLQDANLTNESEAWGREIVVLFDEVGGSLSEFNGPTYTGVSLTGLTIWAKYLPSNSSLKASGERMIRRTWEEFGELYNANIKQITGPWDRSYGYDESKYLSIMSLWIWSLVGMEASPFGPNFKPWAIAHNDDFEIGPLVAILTKYHVQQGWVGEKVMRSLTEFEDPGEEGRLFTASAYSDAYDHVPRNITSWISANLTIGAESFDMNVVGGPARNPSQFNPAVAQWLRGDGSVGFLTLYPETQALHAEVGPRRLNLTYPYGNATSKFVFHVSPNGLTGPKNVYSWDDILGVGVRVSGSVRPEPEISFCGNVGGACDPVKYVATVHRLAAFSAVLDWLTCYLFSEFDLWNFTYSMPANDTRLPNIVLDFELV
;
A
#
# COMPACT_ATOMS: atom_id res chain seq x y z
N MET A 1 -16.40 9.80 -5.52
CA MET A 1 -17.44 10.67 -4.93
C MET A 1 -18.72 9.90 -4.58
N THR A 2 -19.50 9.36 -5.52
CA THR A 2 -20.79 8.68 -5.22
C THR A 2 -20.73 7.58 -4.15
N PHE A 3 -19.61 6.88 -4.02
CA PHE A 3 -19.37 5.94 -2.93
C PHE A 3 -19.30 6.65 -1.56
N MET A 4 -18.45 7.67 -1.44
CA MET A 4 -18.25 8.43 -0.20
C MET A 4 -19.47 9.28 0.16
N ASP A 5 -20.24 9.77 -0.84
CA ASP A 5 -21.51 10.48 -0.61
C ASP A 5 -22.52 9.62 0.17
N GLN A 6 -22.47 8.28 0.04
CA GLN A 6 -23.33 7.35 0.79
C GLN A 6 -22.87 7.15 2.24
N LEU A 7 -21.59 7.41 2.52
CA LEU A 7 -20.99 7.29 3.85
C LEU A 7 -21.03 8.61 4.62
N TYR A 8 -21.29 9.74 3.96
CA TYR A 8 -21.25 11.05 4.60
C TYR A 8 -22.43 11.26 5.56
N ASP A 9 -22.10 11.58 6.82
CA ASP A 9 -23.05 12.08 7.82
C ASP A 9 -23.04 13.61 7.80
N PRO A 10 -24.07 14.27 7.26
CA PRO A 10 -24.13 15.74 7.23
C PRO A 10 -24.38 16.38 8.60
N ILE A 11 -24.85 15.62 9.60
CA ILE A 11 -25.04 16.12 10.96
C ILE A 11 -23.69 16.15 11.69
N ALA A 12 -22.95 15.04 11.63
CA ALA A 12 -21.64 14.94 12.25
C ALA A 12 -20.57 15.73 11.48
N GLY A 13 -20.69 15.83 10.15
CA GLY A 13 -19.68 16.42 9.29
C GLY A 13 -18.46 15.51 9.13
N TYR A 14 -18.70 14.21 8.93
CA TYR A 14 -17.69 13.17 8.74
C TYR A 14 -18.22 12.04 7.84
N LEU A 15 -17.34 11.24 7.27
CA LEU A 15 -17.69 9.94 6.72
C LEU A 15 -17.83 8.91 7.85
N TYR A 16 -18.85 8.05 7.74
CA TYR A 16 -18.89 6.79 8.46
C TYR A 16 -17.80 5.86 7.96
N ARG A 17 -17.19 5.12 8.90
CA ARG A 17 -16.45 3.91 8.60
C ARG A 17 -17.40 2.87 8.02
N PHE A 18 -17.04 2.29 6.89
CA PHE A 18 -17.86 1.25 6.27
C PHE A 18 -17.58 -0.15 6.86
N ASP A 19 -16.52 -0.30 7.67
CA ASP A 19 -16.10 -1.56 8.29
C ASP A 19 -16.52 -1.71 9.76
N THR A 20 -17.08 -0.66 10.37
CA THR A 20 -17.48 -0.63 11.78
C THR A 20 -18.83 0.07 11.96
N ALA A 21 -19.61 -0.39 12.95
CA ALA A 21 -20.98 0.11 13.12
C ALA A 21 -21.00 1.53 13.69
N LEU A 22 -21.39 2.51 12.86
CA LEU A 22 -21.70 3.88 13.24
C LEU A 22 -20.55 4.65 13.93
N LEU A 23 -19.30 4.31 13.61
CA LEU A 23 -18.13 5.14 13.92
C LEU A 23 -17.78 5.98 12.69
N HIS A 24 -17.23 7.17 12.92
CA HIS A 24 -16.75 8.03 11.84
C HIS A 24 -15.26 7.82 11.58
N ASP A 25 -14.76 8.33 10.45
CA ASP A 25 -13.33 8.31 10.12
C ASP A 25 -12.79 9.70 9.82
N THR A 26 -11.75 10.13 10.55
CA THR A 26 -11.17 11.46 10.37
C THR A 26 -10.28 11.52 9.12
N ARG A 27 -9.47 10.49 8.83
CA ARG A 27 -8.53 10.48 7.69
C ARG A 27 -9.28 10.54 6.37
N SER A 28 -10.22 9.64 6.17
CA SER A 28 -11.01 9.55 4.94
C SER A 28 -11.93 10.76 4.74
N SER A 29 -12.41 11.36 5.83
CA SER A 29 -13.15 12.63 5.76
C SER A 29 -12.29 13.77 5.20
N SER A 30 -11.00 13.84 5.53
CA SER A 30 -10.10 14.85 4.95
C SER A 30 -9.96 14.70 3.42
N TRP A 31 -9.92 13.46 2.91
CA TRP A 31 -9.88 13.16 1.49
C TRP A 31 -11.21 13.46 0.81
N TYR A 32 -12.32 13.19 1.49
CA TYR A 32 -13.66 13.56 1.05
C TYR A 32 -13.80 15.07 0.87
N ALA A 33 -13.32 15.87 1.84
CA ALA A 33 -13.37 17.32 1.77
C ALA A 33 -12.63 17.87 0.54
N ALA A 34 -11.47 17.30 0.19
CA ALA A 34 -10.78 17.63 -1.06
C ALA A 34 -11.64 17.28 -2.30
N GLY A 35 -12.31 16.12 -2.29
CA GLY A 35 -13.23 15.70 -3.34
C GLY A 35 -14.47 16.58 -3.49
N LEU A 36 -15.06 17.04 -2.38
CA LEU A 36 -16.18 17.98 -2.35
C LEU A 36 -15.79 19.30 -3.01
N LEU A 37 -14.65 19.87 -2.62
CA LEU A 37 -14.15 21.12 -3.20
C LEU A 37 -13.80 20.96 -4.69
N ALA A 38 -13.19 19.82 -5.06
CA ALA A 38 -12.94 19.49 -6.46
C ALA A 38 -14.24 19.43 -7.27
N ARG A 39 -15.27 18.73 -6.77
CA ARG A 39 -16.59 18.65 -7.41
C ARG A 39 -17.25 20.03 -7.52
N ALA A 40 -17.22 20.84 -6.46
CA ALA A 40 -17.76 22.19 -6.45
C ALA A 40 -17.06 23.10 -7.48
N SER A 41 -15.73 22.97 -7.64
CA SER A 41 -14.93 23.78 -8.56
C SER A 41 -15.25 23.56 -10.04
N LEU A 42 -15.81 22.39 -10.39
CA LEU A 42 -16.23 22.09 -11.75
C LEU A 42 -17.53 22.80 -12.14
N GLY A 43 -18.26 23.37 -11.18
CA GLY A 43 -19.61 23.91 -11.39
C GLY A 43 -20.61 22.79 -11.72
N SER A 44 -21.91 23.09 -11.69
CA SER A 44 -22.99 22.14 -12.02
C SER A 44 -23.04 21.76 -13.52
N THR A 45 -21.92 21.38 -14.14
CA THR A 45 -21.88 20.81 -15.49
C THR A 45 -21.99 19.29 -15.42
N ASN A 46 -23.10 18.78 -14.90
CA ASN A 46 -23.50 17.40 -15.19
C ASN A 46 -24.39 17.39 -16.44
N THR A 47 -23.78 17.04 -17.57
CA THR A 47 -24.44 16.59 -18.82
C THR A 47 -24.85 15.11 -18.77
N SER A 48 -24.75 14.44 -17.63
CA SER A 48 -25.35 13.13 -17.39
C SER A 48 -26.45 13.26 -16.35
N GLY A 49 -27.70 13.05 -16.77
CA GLY A 49 -28.93 13.22 -15.98
C GLY A 49 -29.13 12.24 -14.81
N THR A 50 -28.08 12.00 -14.03
CA THR A 50 -28.17 11.37 -12.72
C THR A 50 -28.29 12.47 -11.68
N ASN A 51 -29.45 12.57 -11.01
CA ASN A 51 -29.71 13.48 -9.90
C ASN A 51 -28.70 13.23 -8.76
N THR A 52 -27.56 13.92 -8.76
CA THR A 52 -26.74 14.08 -7.56
C THR A 52 -27.36 15.22 -6.76
N SER A 53 -27.82 14.94 -5.54
CA SER A 53 -28.61 15.85 -4.71
C SER A 53 -27.81 17.00 -4.08
N SER A 54 -26.50 17.07 -4.26
CA SER A 54 -25.67 18.14 -3.71
C SER A 54 -25.48 19.31 -4.69
N SER A 55 -25.67 20.53 -4.19
CA SER A 55 -25.38 21.77 -4.91
C SER A 55 -23.90 22.13 -4.69
N PRO A 56 -23.22 22.83 -5.62
CA PRO A 56 -21.87 23.35 -5.36
C PRO A 56 -21.75 24.14 -4.05
N THR A 57 -22.83 24.82 -3.63
CA THR A 57 -22.89 25.52 -2.34
C THR A 57 -22.90 24.58 -1.13
N SER A 58 -23.53 23.40 -1.24
CA SER A 58 -23.56 22.42 -0.14
C SER A 58 -22.20 21.72 -0.02
N ASP A 59 -21.59 21.33 -1.14
CA ASP A 59 -20.26 20.72 -1.15
C ASP A 59 -19.20 21.61 -0.45
N ILE A 60 -19.21 22.93 -0.73
CA ILE A 60 -18.30 23.87 -0.05
C ILE A 60 -18.58 23.95 1.45
N SER A 61 -19.85 24.05 1.86
CA SER A 61 -20.19 24.13 3.28
C SER A 61 -19.85 22.85 4.06
N GLU A 62 -20.05 21.69 3.43
CA GLU A 62 -19.73 20.38 3.99
C GLU A 62 -18.20 20.21 4.13
N ALA A 63 -17.44 20.60 3.11
CA ALA A 63 -15.97 20.59 3.19
C ALA A 63 -15.45 21.50 4.32
N ILE A 64 -16.00 22.72 4.45
CA ILE A 64 -15.66 23.64 5.55
C ILE A 64 -15.94 23.01 6.91
N GLN A 65 -17.10 22.38 7.07
CA GLN A 65 -17.49 21.71 8.31
C GLN A 65 -16.52 20.57 8.66
N ILE A 66 -16.22 19.70 7.70
CA ILE A 66 -15.27 18.59 7.89
C ILE A 66 -13.89 19.11 8.31
N ILE A 67 -13.32 20.06 7.57
CA ILE A 67 -11.98 20.60 7.85
C ILE A 67 -11.94 21.22 9.26
N THR A 68 -12.96 22.01 9.61
CA THR A 68 -13.06 22.64 10.94
C THR A 68 -13.13 21.58 12.05
N ASN A 69 -13.92 20.53 11.83
CA ASN A 69 -14.11 19.44 12.78
C ASN A 69 -12.83 18.62 12.99
N ILE A 70 -12.01 18.44 11.96
CA ILE A 70 -10.73 17.72 12.04
C ILE A 70 -9.66 18.54 12.78
N ILE A 71 -9.60 19.85 12.52
CA ILE A 71 -8.57 20.74 13.10
C ILE A 71 -8.85 21.02 14.59
N THR A 72 -10.11 21.26 14.96
CA THR A 72 -10.47 21.71 16.31
C THR A 72 -9.95 20.80 17.45
N PRO A 73 -10.05 19.45 17.36
CA PRO A 73 -9.57 18.54 18.39
C PRO A 73 -8.12 18.06 18.18
N GLN A 74 -7.34 18.67 17.28
CA GLN A 74 -5.94 18.30 17.07
C GLN A 74 -5.15 18.36 18.38
N PHE A 75 -4.27 17.39 18.61
CA PHE A 75 -3.56 17.26 19.88
C PHE A 75 -2.46 18.31 20.02
N THR A 76 -2.43 19.00 21.17
CA THR A 76 -1.54 20.16 21.40
C THR A 76 -0.61 20.04 22.61
N ASN A 77 -0.68 18.93 23.38
CA ASN A 77 0.21 18.71 24.50
C ASN A 77 1.60 18.24 24.02
N THR A 78 2.62 19.08 24.17
CA THR A 78 3.99 18.81 23.70
C THR A 78 4.72 17.71 24.47
N SER A 79 4.18 17.25 25.60
CA SER A 79 4.75 16.13 26.37
C SER A 79 4.32 14.74 25.87
N GLU A 80 3.40 14.68 24.90
CA GLU A 80 2.80 13.44 24.41
C GLU A 80 3.28 13.09 23.01
N GLN A 81 3.44 11.79 22.73
CA GLN A 81 3.93 11.28 21.44
C GLN A 81 2.99 11.59 20.26
N TRP A 82 1.69 11.74 20.53
CA TRP A 82 0.68 12.13 19.55
C TRP A 82 0.52 13.66 19.42
N TYR A 83 1.47 14.46 19.92
CA TYR A 83 1.48 15.91 19.70
C TYR A 83 1.38 16.26 18.19
N GLY A 84 0.50 17.19 17.83
CA GLY A 84 0.26 17.59 16.44
C GLY A 84 -0.44 16.54 15.58
N ASP A 85 -0.77 15.37 16.13
CA ASP A 85 -1.58 14.36 15.45
C ASP A 85 -3.08 14.66 15.56
N TYR A 86 -3.89 13.91 14.83
CA TYR A 86 -5.34 14.05 14.77
C TYR A 86 -6.03 12.91 15.51
N GLN A 87 -7.27 13.14 15.95
CA GLN A 87 -8.11 12.03 16.40
C GLN A 87 -8.36 11.08 15.24
N SER A 88 -8.20 9.76 15.45
CA SER A 88 -8.50 8.76 14.44
C SER A 88 -9.99 8.75 14.06
N TYR A 89 -10.85 9.04 15.04
CA TYR A 89 -12.27 9.26 14.84
C TYR A 89 -12.82 10.21 15.92
N PRO A 90 -13.85 11.01 15.63
CA PRO A 90 -14.36 12.03 16.55
C PRO A 90 -14.93 11.46 17.86
N GLU A 91 -15.42 10.21 17.87
CA GLU A 91 -15.94 9.56 19.08
C GLU A 91 -14.85 8.99 20.00
N GLN A 92 -13.57 9.08 19.62
CA GLN A 92 -12.52 8.40 20.37
C GLN A 92 -12.23 9.04 21.74
N PRO A 93 -11.92 8.25 22.78
CA PRO A 93 -11.38 8.78 24.02
C PRO A 93 -10.00 9.43 23.81
N TYR A 94 -9.59 10.27 24.75
CA TYR A 94 -8.23 10.82 24.74
C TYR A 94 -7.18 9.71 24.96
N PRO A 95 -6.17 9.57 24.08
CA PRO A 95 -5.11 8.57 24.25
C PRO A 95 -4.29 8.75 25.53
N GLY A 96 -3.76 7.65 26.07
CA GLY A 96 -2.87 7.69 27.25
C GLY A 96 -3.58 7.71 28.60
N THR A 97 -4.90 7.55 28.63
CA THR A 97 -5.65 7.33 29.87
C THR A 97 -5.58 5.86 30.31
N GLU A 98 -5.93 5.55 31.56
CA GLU A 98 -5.99 4.16 32.04
C GLU A 98 -6.99 3.32 31.22
N GLN A 99 -8.12 3.90 30.85
CA GLN A 99 -9.20 3.23 30.09
C GLN A 99 -8.93 3.22 28.58
N TYR A 100 -8.03 4.09 28.09
CA TYR A 100 -7.62 4.15 26.69
C TYR A 100 -6.11 4.36 26.58
N PRO A 101 -5.29 3.33 26.91
CA PRO A 101 -3.83 3.46 26.92
C PRO A 101 -3.27 3.83 25.55
N ALA A 102 -2.17 4.59 25.56
CA ALA A 102 -1.49 4.95 24.32
C ALA A 102 -0.84 3.70 23.70
N LYS A 103 -1.16 3.46 22.42
CA LYS A 103 -0.59 2.39 21.61
C LYS A 103 -0.49 2.88 20.17
N ILE A 104 0.75 3.04 19.71
CA ILE A 104 1.07 3.48 18.35
C ILE A 104 0.45 2.52 17.32
N TYR A 105 -0.05 3.06 16.21
CA TYR A 105 -0.79 2.34 15.16
C TYR A 105 -2.11 1.71 15.65
N ASN A 106 -2.69 2.24 16.72
CA ASN A 106 -3.96 1.76 17.26
C ASN A 106 -4.79 2.88 17.90
N THR A 107 -4.48 3.27 19.15
CA THR A 107 -5.23 4.34 19.83
C THR A 107 -4.85 5.74 19.34
N TRP A 108 -3.72 5.81 18.62
CA TRP A 108 -3.26 6.90 17.78
C TRP A 108 -2.39 6.32 16.66
N ASP A 109 -2.23 7.03 15.56
CA ASP A 109 -1.38 6.60 14.43
C ASP A 109 -0.63 7.80 13.84
N PRO A 110 0.69 7.88 14.05
CA PRO A 110 1.48 9.04 13.62
C PRO A 110 1.49 9.22 12.09
N ASN A 111 1.16 8.20 11.30
CA ASN A 111 1.09 8.35 9.84
C ASN A 111 -0.08 9.24 9.41
N TRP A 112 -1.10 9.42 10.27
CA TRP A 112 -2.25 10.27 9.98
C TRP A 112 -1.84 11.73 9.78
N ARG A 113 -0.74 12.16 10.40
CA ARG A 113 -0.12 13.45 10.12
C ARG A 113 0.16 13.62 8.62
N GLY A 114 0.84 12.66 8.00
CA GLY A 114 1.14 12.70 6.57
C GLY A 114 -0.12 12.61 5.70
N PHE A 115 -1.02 11.67 5.98
CA PHE A 115 -2.22 11.45 5.16
C PHE A 115 -3.20 12.63 5.16
N ILE A 116 -3.45 13.25 6.33
CA ILE A 116 -4.33 14.41 6.45
C ILE A 116 -3.60 15.68 6.01
N GLY A 117 -2.31 15.80 6.37
CA GLY A 117 -1.50 16.97 6.00
C GLY A 117 -1.36 17.14 4.49
N THR A 118 -1.12 16.05 3.76
CA THR A 118 -1.07 16.11 2.28
C THR A 118 -2.43 16.45 1.66
N ALA A 119 -3.55 15.98 2.23
CA ALA A 119 -4.89 16.37 1.80
C ALA A 119 -5.14 17.88 1.99
N PHE A 120 -4.74 18.43 3.14
CA PHE A 120 -4.85 19.85 3.44
C PHE A 120 -3.98 20.71 2.51
N ILE A 121 -2.78 20.25 2.14
CA ILE A 121 -1.94 20.94 1.14
C ILE A 121 -2.66 20.99 -0.21
N VAL A 122 -3.21 19.87 -0.69
CA VAL A 122 -3.99 19.83 -1.94
C VAL A 122 -5.19 20.77 -1.87
N ILE A 123 -5.91 20.79 -0.75
CA ILE A 123 -7.05 21.69 -0.52
C ILE A 123 -6.64 23.16 -0.64
N LEU A 124 -5.58 23.57 0.06
CA LEU A 124 -5.11 24.96 0.03
C LEU A 124 -4.66 25.38 -1.37
N GLU A 125 -3.87 24.54 -2.04
CA GLU A 125 -3.23 24.88 -3.31
C GLU A 125 -4.21 24.85 -4.50
N GLU A 126 -5.13 23.88 -4.52
CA GLU A 126 -6.06 23.73 -5.65
C GLU A 126 -7.38 24.46 -5.41
N TYR A 127 -7.82 24.57 -4.15
CA TYR A 127 -9.19 24.98 -3.81
C TYR A 127 -9.27 26.01 -2.68
N GLY A 128 -8.14 26.57 -2.20
CA GLY A 128 -8.14 27.54 -1.11
C GLY A 128 -9.01 28.77 -1.38
N HIS A 129 -9.15 29.18 -2.65
CA HIS A 129 -10.02 30.28 -3.07
C HIS A 129 -11.53 30.06 -2.81
N LEU A 130 -11.95 28.82 -2.55
CA LEU A 130 -13.33 28.48 -2.14
C LEU A 130 -13.53 28.55 -0.62
N LEU A 131 -12.44 28.66 0.16
CA LEU A 131 -12.47 28.63 1.61
C LEU A 131 -12.39 30.04 2.21
N PRO A 132 -13.06 30.29 3.36
CA PRO A 132 -12.85 31.51 4.14
C PRO A 132 -11.38 31.68 4.52
N SER A 133 -10.85 32.91 4.45
CA SER A 133 -9.45 33.19 4.78
C SER A 133 -9.06 32.69 6.17
N SER A 134 -9.95 32.79 7.16
CA SER A 134 -9.71 32.31 8.51
C SER A 134 -9.48 30.80 8.57
N LEU A 135 -10.23 30.02 7.78
CA LEU A 135 -10.05 28.57 7.73
C LEU A 135 -8.74 28.20 7.03
N GLN A 136 -8.30 28.99 6.04
CA GLN A 136 -6.99 28.79 5.42
C GLN A 136 -5.86 29.00 6.45
N ASP A 137 -5.97 30.02 7.31
CA ASP A 137 -5.03 30.27 8.41
C ASP A 137 -5.06 29.12 9.44
N ASP A 138 -6.24 28.60 9.77
CA ASP A 138 -6.40 27.44 10.67
C ASP A 138 -5.76 26.18 10.09
N ILE A 139 -5.91 25.92 8.78
CA ILE A 139 -5.24 24.81 8.10
C ILE A 139 -3.71 24.98 8.19
N LEU A 140 -3.17 26.18 7.95
CA LEU A 140 -1.73 26.44 8.06
C LEU A 140 -1.22 26.23 9.49
N ALA A 141 -1.97 26.67 10.50
CA ALA A 141 -1.63 26.43 11.90
C ALA A 141 -1.64 24.92 12.24
N SER A 142 -2.63 24.19 11.73
CA SER A 142 -2.75 22.74 11.91
C SER A 142 -1.61 21.97 11.25
N LEU A 143 -1.23 22.33 10.02
CA LEU A 143 -0.07 21.79 9.31
C LEU A 143 1.25 22.07 10.04
N ARG A 144 1.36 23.20 10.73
CA ARG A 144 2.54 23.51 11.54
C ARG A 144 2.65 22.57 12.75
N LEU A 145 1.55 22.37 13.48
CA LEU A 145 1.50 21.42 14.61
C LEU A 145 1.85 20.01 14.16
N ASN A 146 1.28 19.60 13.04
CA ASN A 146 1.55 18.33 12.37
C ASN A 146 3.05 18.13 12.07
N ALA A 147 3.67 19.08 11.35
CA ALA A 147 5.09 19.00 11.04
C ALA A 147 5.98 18.99 12.29
N MET A 148 5.61 19.74 13.33
CA MET A 148 6.31 19.69 14.61
C MET A 148 6.15 18.33 15.30
N GLY A 149 4.94 17.74 15.27
CA GLY A 149 4.66 16.40 15.79
C GLY A 149 5.47 15.32 15.08
N ASP A 150 5.69 15.45 13.77
CA ASP A 150 6.53 14.51 13.02
C ASP A 150 8.01 14.55 13.41
N THR A 151 8.48 15.60 14.10
CA THR A 151 9.83 15.62 14.69
C THR A 151 9.99 14.65 15.87
N TYR A 152 8.88 14.14 16.43
CA TYR A 152 8.90 13.18 17.53
C TYR A 152 9.08 11.74 17.01
N ARG A 153 8.92 11.54 15.70
CA ARG A 153 9.05 10.24 15.05
C ARG A 153 10.51 9.88 14.85
N VAL A 154 11.00 8.96 15.68
CA VAL A 154 12.38 8.48 15.65
C VAL A 154 12.36 6.96 15.57
N GLY A 155 12.72 6.40 14.40
CA GLY A 155 12.74 4.96 14.20
C GLY A 155 13.56 4.21 15.24
N GLY A 156 12.97 3.19 15.86
CA GLY A 156 13.58 2.35 16.89
C GLY A 156 13.47 2.92 18.31
N VAL A 157 12.80 4.07 18.48
CA VAL A 157 12.54 4.72 19.78
C VAL A 157 11.02 4.80 19.98
N ASP A 158 10.55 4.57 21.21
CA ASP A 158 9.13 4.65 21.60
C ASP A 158 8.18 3.85 20.69
N ASP A 159 8.66 2.68 20.23
CA ASP A 159 7.97 1.76 19.30
C ASP A 159 7.68 2.34 17.90
N ASP A 160 8.23 3.52 17.54
CA ASP A 160 8.14 4.05 16.18
C ASP A 160 9.10 3.32 15.23
N ASN A 161 8.71 3.25 13.98
CA ASN A 161 9.45 2.63 12.88
C ASN A 161 9.64 3.59 11.70
N LEU A 162 9.44 4.90 11.88
CA LEU A 162 9.72 5.87 10.83
C LEU A 162 11.22 6.07 10.62
N TYR A 163 11.65 5.70 9.42
CA TYR A 163 12.99 5.94 8.89
C TYR A 163 12.87 6.49 7.46
N PRO A 164 13.92 7.11 6.90
CA PRO A 164 13.92 7.60 5.53
C PRO A 164 13.56 6.53 4.47
N PHE A 165 13.94 5.26 4.68
CA PHE A 165 13.57 4.17 3.78
C PHE A 165 12.07 3.79 3.83
N TYR A 166 11.30 4.29 4.81
CA TYR A 166 9.87 3.99 4.93
C TYR A 166 9.04 4.85 3.94
N SER A 167 9.43 4.77 2.66
CA SER A 167 8.86 5.37 1.46
C SER A 167 7.68 6.31 1.74
N ASN A 168 6.45 5.78 1.78
CA ASN A 168 5.24 6.58 1.80
C ASN A 168 5.17 7.57 2.99
N ALA A 169 5.32 7.10 4.23
CA ALA A 169 5.24 7.93 5.42
C ALA A 169 6.42 8.91 5.48
N ALA A 170 7.62 8.46 5.12
CA ALA A 170 8.81 9.30 5.10
C ALA A 170 8.72 10.43 4.06
N ILE A 171 8.21 10.14 2.87
CA ILE A 171 7.99 11.10 1.79
C ILE A 171 6.93 12.12 2.20
N MET A 172 5.82 11.68 2.80
CA MET A 172 4.78 12.59 3.28
C MET A 172 5.26 13.49 4.42
N LYS A 173 6.08 12.97 5.35
CA LYS A 173 6.73 13.79 6.39
C LYS A 173 7.54 14.93 5.78
N ALA A 174 8.45 14.61 4.84
CA ALA A 174 9.24 15.64 4.17
C ALA A 174 8.38 16.61 3.35
N ALA A 175 7.31 16.12 2.73
CA ALA A 175 6.37 16.95 1.97
C ALA A 175 5.71 18.02 2.83
N VAL A 176 5.10 17.60 3.96
CA VAL A 176 4.36 18.48 4.85
C VAL A 176 5.31 19.46 5.55
N GLY A 177 6.43 18.96 6.10
CA GLY A 177 7.42 19.77 6.78
C GLY A 177 8.04 20.85 5.89
N SER A 178 8.46 20.49 4.67
CA SER A 178 9.08 21.46 3.75
C SER A 178 8.06 22.48 3.27
N TYR A 179 6.84 22.04 2.93
CA TYR A 179 5.77 22.95 2.51
C TYR A 179 5.46 23.98 3.59
N ILE A 180 5.17 23.56 4.83
CA ILE A 180 4.76 24.49 5.87
C ILE A 180 5.93 25.35 6.37
N GLY A 181 7.14 24.79 6.45
CA GLY A 181 8.35 25.52 6.81
C GLY A 181 8.59 26.69 5.85
N HIS A 182 8.49 26.45 4.54
CA HIS A 182 8.62 27.51 3.55
C HIS A 182 7.47 28.53 3.60
N ARG A 183 6.22 28.07 3.74
CA ARG A 183 5.04 28.96 3.78
C ARG A 183 5.06 29.90 4.98
N LEU A 184 5.56 29.44 6.13
CA LEU A 184 5.63 30.23 7.37
C LEU A 184 7.01 30.85 7.62
N GLN A 185 7.97 30.67 6.71
CA GLN A 185 9.36 31.10 6.89
C GLN A 185 10.01 30.53 8.17
N ASP A 186 9.63 29.31 8.56
CA ASP A 186 10.19 28.59 9.71
C ASP A 186 11.44 27.82 9.27
N ALA A 187 12.61 28.45 9.48
CA ALA A 187 13.89 27.91 9.03
C ALA A 187 14.23 26.54 9.66
N ASN A 188 13.75 26.24 10.87
CA ASN A 188 14.03 24.96 11.51
C ASN A 188 13.27 23.83 10.83
N LEU A 189 11.97 24.02 10.59
CA LEU A 189 11.15 23.04 9.86
C LEU A 189 11.63 22.85 8.43
N THR A 190 11.97 23.94 7.73
CA THR A 190 12.54 23.85 6.37
C THR A 190 13.85 23.05 6.37
N ASN A 191 14.78 23.35 7.28
CA ASN A 191 16.07 22.66 7.28
C ASN A 191 15.97 21.18 7.66
N GLU A 192 15.13 20.83 8.65
CA GLU A 192 14.92 19.44 9.06
C GLU A 192 14.29 18.62 7.94
N SER A 193 13.21 19.12 7.33
CA SER A 193 12.48 18.39 6.28
C SER A 193 13.26 18.26 4.97
N GLU A 194 14.03 19.28 4.58
CA GLU A 194 14.93 19.19 3.42
C GLU A 194 16.11 18.23 3.67
N ALA A 195 16.60 18.15 4.92
CA ALA A 195 17.62 17.16 5.29
C ALA A 195 17.05 15.74 5.26
N TRP A 196 15.89 15.53 5.88
CA TRP A 196 15.16 14.25 5.86
C TRP A 196 14.86 13.79 4.43
N GLY A 197 14.29 14.67 3.59
CA GLY A 197 13.99 14.35 2.20
C GLY A 197 15.25 14.03 1.38
N ARG A 198 16.40 14.61 1.73
CA ARG A 198 17.68 14.28 1.07
C ARG A 198 18.15 12.87 1.41
N GLU A 199 17.92 12.37 2.62
CA GLU A 199 18.24 10.98 2.99
C GLU A 199 17.41 9.98 2.16
N ILE A 200 16.12 10.27 1.96
CA ILE A 200 15.24 9.47 1.07
C ILE A 200 15.82 9.45 -0.36
N VAL A 201 16.24 10.60 -0.87
CA VAL A 201 16.81 10.73 -2.21
C VAL A 201 18.12 9.96 -2.33
N VAL A 202 18.97 9.98 -1.29
CA VAL A 202 20.23 9.22 -1.27
C VAL A 202 19.96 7.72 -1.36
N LEU A 203 19.03 7.19 -0.55
CA LEU A 203 18.65 5.77 -0.59
C LEU A 203 18.10 5.37 -1.96
N PHE A 204 17.26 6.21 -2.56
CA PHE A 204 16.72 5.99 -3.90
C PHE A 204 17.82 5.94 -4.96
N ASP A 205 18.78 6.87 -4.91
CA ASP A 205 19.88 6.95 -5.88
C ASP A 205 20.91 5.82 -5.69
N GLU A 206 21.12 5.36 -4.45
CA GLU A 206 22.07 4.29 -4.11
C GLU A 206 21.78 2.96 -4.84
N VAL A 207 20.50 2.65 -5.05
CA VAL A 207 20.05 1.42 -5.69
C VAL A 207 19.68 1.58 -7.17
N GLY A 208 19.99 2.73 -7.77
CA GLY A 208 19.71 2.98 -9.19
C GLY A 208 18.28 3.41 -9.48
N GLY A 209 17.60 3.96 -8.48
CA GLY A 209 16.30 4.62 -8.63
C GLY A 209 15.11 3.71 -8.45
N SER A 210 15.03 3.03 -7.31
CA SER A 210 13.84 2.31 -6.85
C SER A 210 13.51 2.76 -5.43
N LEU A 211 12.22 2.76 -5.09
CA LEU A 211 11.80 3.04 -3.72
C LEU A 211 12.28 1.92 -2.79
N SER A 212 12.71 2.27 -1.58
CA SER A 212 13.15 1.30 -0.58
C SER A 212 12.08 0.29 -0.23
N GLU A 213 10.82 0.73 -0.08
CA GLU A 213 9.66 -0.18 -0.11
C GLU A 213 9.33 -0.53 -1.56
N PHE A 214 9.92 -1.62 -2.04
CA PHE A 214 9.84 -2.00 -3.45
C PHE A 214 8.45 -2.53 -3.82
N ASN A 215 7.88 -1.93 -4.87
CA ASN A 215 6.76 -2.47 -5.64
C ASN A 215 5.50 -2.81 -4.81
N GLY A 216 5.32 -2.24 -3.62
CA GLY A 216 4.11 -2.42 -2.82
C GLY A 216 2.91 -1.77 -3.51
N PRO A 217 1.87 -2.50 -3.98
CA PRO A 217 0.85 -1.93 -4.87
C PRO A 217 0.03 -0.79 -4.24
N THR A 218 -0.32 -0.88 -2.95
CA THR A 218 -0.94 0.24 -2.21
C THR A 218 0.07 1.36 -2.00
N TYR A 219 1.24 1.06 -1.46
CA TYR A 219 2.15 2.08 -0.93
C TYR A 219 3.00 2.80 -1.97
N THR A 220 3.19 2.20 -3.14
CA THR A 220 3.72 2.91 -4.32
C THR A 220 2.75 4.03 -4.71
N GLY A 221 1.44 3.75 -4.68
CA GLY A 221 0.40 4.74 -4.96
C GLY A 221 0.37 5.89 -3.96
N VAL A 222 0.58 5.61 -2.66
CA VAL A 222 0.72 6.66 -1.63
C VAL A 222 2.00 7.47 -1.83
N SER A 223 3.11 6.81 -2.13
CA SER A 223 4.39 7.46 -2.38
C SER A 223 4.32 8.42 -3.56
N LEU A 224 3.61 8.06 -4.64
CA LEU A 224 3.33 8.96 -5.75
C LEU A 224 2.54 10.20 -5.32
N THR A 225 1.53 10.06 -4.47
CA THR A 225 0.80 11.22 -3.90
C THR A 225 1.75 12.16 -3.17
N GLY A 226 2.60 11.63 -2.27
CA GLY A 226 3.57 12.42 -1.51
C GLY A 226 4.63 13.10 -2.39
N LEU A 227 5.21 12.37 -3.35
CA LEU A 227 6.19 12.93 -4.30
C LEU A 227 5.56 13.98 -5.21
N THR A 228 4.27 13.85 -5.54
CA THR A 228 3.55 14.88 -6.30
C THR A 228 3.50 16.19 -5.54
N ILE A 229 3.32 16.14 -4.22
CA ILE A 229 3.39 17.34 -3.38
C ILE A 229 4.77 18.00 -3.50
N TRP A 230 5.84 17.19 -3.49
CA TRP A 230 7.21 17.71 -3.67
C TRP A 230 7.35 18.43 -5.00
N ALA A 231 7.06 17.73 -6.10
CA ALA A 231 7.27 18.23 -7.45
C ALA A 231 6.39 19.45 -7.77
N LYS A 232 5.14 19.43 -7.29
CA LYS A 232 4.15 20.43 -7.65
C LYS A 232 4.16 21.65 -6.72
N TYR A 233 4.05 21.44 -5.41
CA TYR A 233 3.70 22.50 -4.46
C TYR A 233 4.87 23.06 -3.66
N LEU A 234 6.02 22.37 -3.60
CA LEU A 234 7.21 22.95 -2.96
C LEU A 234 7.78 24.10 -3.81
N PRO A 235 8.38 25.12 -3.17
CA PRO A 235 8.93 26.27 -3.88
C PRO A 235 10.16 25.89 -4.71
N SER A 236 10.51 26.72 -5.70
CA SER A 236 11.62 26.44 -6.63
C SER A 236 13.01 26.38 -5.99
N ASN A 237 13.16 26.90 -4.77
CA ASN A 237 14.40 26.82 -3.99
C ASN A 237 14.46 25.58 -3.08
N SER A 238 13.42 24.75 -3.01
CA SER A 238 13.48 23.44 -2.37
C SER A 238 14.20 22.45 -3.28
N SER A 239 15.14 21.70 -2.71
CA SER A 239 15.85 20.64 -3.44
C SER A 239 14.94 19.45 -3.76
N LEU A 240 13.92 19.23 -2.93
CA LEU A 240 12.97 18.13 -3.07
C LEU A 240 12.06 18.29 -4.30
N LYS A 241 11.82 19.52 -4.78
CA LYS A 241 10.97 19.75 -5.96
C LYS A 241 11.50 19.03 -7.19
N ALA A 242 12.78 19.20 -7.51
CA ALA A 242 13.41 18.55 -8.67
C ALA A 242 13.56 17.03 -8.46
N SER A 243 13.90 16.60 -7.24
CA SER A 243 13.99 15.18 -6.91
C SER A 243 12.63 14.48 -7.03
N GLY A 244 11.55 15.13 -6.60
CA GLY A 244 10.19 14.62 -6.69
C GLY A 244 9.80 14.31 -8.14
N GLU A 245 10.02 15.24 -9.06
CA GLU A 245 9.78 15.01 -10.49
C GLU A 245 10.57 13.80 -11.02
N ARG A 246 11.87 13.74 -10.71
CA ARG A 246 12.74 12.64 -11.15
C ARG A 246 12.27 11.29 -10.61
N MET A 247 11.96 11.22 -9.31
CA MET A 247 11.52 10.00 -8.64
C MET A 247 10.17 9.53 -9.17
N ILE A 248 9.20 10.44 -9.39
CA ILE A 248 7.90 10.09 -10.00
C ILE A 248 8.10 9.43 -11.36
N ARG A 249 8.91 10.03 -12.24
CA ARG A 249 9.16 9.51 -13.59
C ARG A 249 9.75 8.11 -13.52
N ARG A 250 10.78 7.94 -12.69
CA ARG A 250 11.47 6.66 -12.54
C ARG A 250 10.56 5.59 -11.95
N THR A 251 9.73 5.91 -10.95
CA THR A 251 8.73 4.99 -10.39
C THR A 251 7.70 4.57 -11.45
N TRP A 252 7.24 5.49 -12.30
CA TRP A 252 6.33 5.15 -13.40
C TRP A 252 6.98 4.29 -14.48
N GLU A 253 8.23 4.56 -14.82
CA GLU A 253 9.02 3.75 -15.75
C GLU A 253 9.19 2.31 -15.22
N GLU A 254 9.59 2.17 -13.95
CA GLU A 254 9.70 0.88 -13.26
C GLU A 254 8.36 0.15 -13.22
N PHE A 255 7.29 0.83 -12.80
CA PHE A 255 5.95 0.25 -12.76
C PHE A 255 5.47 -0.21 -14.14
N GLY A 256 5.69 0.60 -15.19
CA GLY A 256 5.34 0.24 -16.56
C GLY A 256 6.13 -0.98 -17.08
N GLU A 257 7.35 -1.18 -16.59
CA GLU A 257 8.15 -2.38 -16.87
C GLU A 257 7.77 -3.59 -16.01
N LEU A 258 6.98 -3.45 -14.96
CA LEU A 258 6.53 -4.61 -14.16
C LEU A 258 5.06 -4.95 -14.40
N TYR A 259 4.26 -3.99 -14.86
CA TYR A 259 2.84 -4.16 -15.09
C TYR A 259 2.58 -5.06 -16.30
N ASN A 260 1.64 -5.98 -16.15
CA ASN A 260 1.17 -6.84 -17.21
C ASN A 260 -0.31 -6.58 -17.46
N ALA A 261 -0.62 -5.87 -18.55
CA ALA A 261 -1.99 -5.47 -18.90
C ALA A 261 -2.91 -6.65 -19.31
N ASN A 262 -2.37 -7.82 -19.70
CA ASN A 262 -3.20 -8.99 -20.01
C ASN A 262 -3.82 -9.59 -18.75
N ILE A 263 -3.03 -9.68 -17.67
CA ILE A 263 -3.50 -10.18 -16.37
C ILE A 263 -3.98 -9.06 -15.44
N LYS A 264 -3.68 -7.81 -15.81
CA LYS A 264 -3.96 -6.57 -15.06
C LYS A 264 -3.39 -6.58 -13.64
N GLN A 265 -2.15 -7.06 -13.53
CA GLN A 265 -1.42 -7.13 -12.27
C GLN A 265 -0.03 -6.51 -12.42
N ILE A 266 0.45 -5.92 -11.35
CA ILE A 266 1.86 -5.61 -11.16
C ILE A 266 2.65 -6.88 -10.79
N THR A 267 3.65 -7.25 -11.57
CA THR A 267 4.48 -8.44 -11.29
C THR A 267 5.24 -8.26 -9.97
N GLY A 268 5.31 -9.31 -9.13
CA GLY A 268 6.11 -9.28 -7.89
C GLY A 268 7.64 -9.20 -8.12
N PRO A 269 8.44 -9.24 -7.04
CA PRO A 269 8.05 -9.36 -5.63
C PRO A 269 7.41 -8.07 -5.08
N TRP A 270 6.85 -8.13 -3.87
CA TRP A 270 6.26 -6.96 -3.20
C TRP A 270 6.70 -6.88 -1.74
N ASP A 271 7.34 -5.78 -1.36
CA ASP A 271 7.74 -5.54 0.04
C ASP A 271 6.55 -5.45 0.98
N ARG A 272 5.43 -4.97 0.43
CA ARG A 272 4.19 -4.86 1.18
C ARG A 272 2.98 -4.97 0.27
N SER A 273 2.18 -5.99 0.52
CA SER A 273 0.88 -6.16 -0.12
C SER A 273 -0.17 -6.68 0.86
N TYR A 274 -1.43 -6.29 0.63
CA TYR A 274 -2.61 -6.76 1.36
C TYR A 274 -3.49 -7.68 0.51
N GLY A 275 -3.08 -7.93 -0.73
CA GLY A 275 -3.73 -8.87 -1.61
C GLY A 275 -2.81 -9.31 -2.72
N TYR A 276 -3.25 -10.33 -3.45
CA TYR A 276 -2.43 -10.99 -4.47
C TYR A 276 -3.08 -10.92 -5.86
N ASP A 277 -4.22 -10.23 -5.95
CA ASP A 277 -5.07 -10.06 -7.14
C ASP A 277 -5.73 -8.67 -7.08
N GLU A 278 -5.20 -7.72 -7.85
CA GLU A 278 -5.67 -6.33 -7.96
C GLU A 278 -7.10 -6.19 -8.52
N SER A 279 -7.72 -7.28 -9.01
CA SER A 279 -9.16 -7.27 -9.35
C SER A 279 -10.08 -7.52 -8.14
N LYS A 280 -9.50 -8.02 -7.03
CA LYS A 280 -10.20 -8.36 -5.79
C LYS A 280 -9.61 -7.67 -4.56
N TYR A 281 -8.49 -6.98 -4.71
CA TYR A 281 -7.83 -6.18 -3.70
C TYR A 281 -7.65 -4.76 -4.23
N LEU A 282 -7.99 -3.79 -3.41
CA LEU A 282 -7.82 -2.40 -3.75
C LEU A 282 -6.39 -1.93 -3.48
N SER A 283 -5.58 -1.89 -4.53
CA SER A 283 -4.33 -1.14 -4.51
C SER A 283 -4.57 0.32 -4.88
N ILE A 284 -3.88 1.25 -4.22
CA ILE A 284 -3.93 2.67 -4.62
C ILE A 284 -3.33 2.85 -6.02
N MET A 285 -2.37 2.03 -6.44
CA MET A 285 -1.92 2.00 -7.84
C MET A 285 -3.06 1.69 -8.83
N SER A 286 -4.01 0.81 -8.50
CA SER A 286 -5.19 0.58 -9.35
C SER A 286 -6.04 1.84 -9.54
N LEU A 287 -6.09 2.74 -8.57
CA LEU A 287 -6.77 4.05 -8.71
C LEU A 287 -6.03 5.00 -9.64
N TRP A 288 -4.69 4.99 -9.61
CA TRP A 288 -3.87 5.74 -10.56
C TRP A 288 -4.06 5.21 -11.98
N ILE A 289 -4.01 3.88 -12.16
CA ILE A 289 -4.26 3.24 -13.46
C ILE A 289 -5.66 3.60 -13.96
N TRP A 290 -6.70 3.43 -13.14
CA TRP A 290 -8.06 3.82 -13.52
C TRP A 290 -8.12 5.30 -13.93
N SER A 291 -7.50 6.19 -13.18
CA SER A 291 -7.50 7.63 -13.50
C SER A 291 -6.77 7.96 -14.82
N LEU A 292 -5.83 7.12 -15.26
CA LEU A 292 -5.06 7.30 -16.50
C LEU A 292 -5.72 6.65 -17.72
N VAL A 293 -6.23 5.42 -17.60
CA VAL A 293 -6.67 4.59 -18.74
C VAL A 293 -8.16 4.23 -18.71
N GLY A 294 -8.89 4.65 -17.69
CA GLY A 294 -10.32 4.37 -17.52
C GLY A 294 -10.60 3.00 -16.88
N MET A 295 -11.86 2.81 -16.47
CA MET A 295 -12.29 1.66 -15.67
C MET A 295 -12.09 0.33 -16.39
N GLU A 296 -12.39 0.30 -17.69
CA GLU A 296 -12.33 -0.91 -18.51
C GLU A 296 -10.92 -1.50 -18.61
N ALA A 297 -9.91 -0.65 -18.76
CA ALA A 297 -8.51 -1.06 -18.83
C ALA A 297 -7.88 -1.30 -17.44
N SER A 298 -8.43 -0.70 -16.39
CA SER A 298 -7.93 -0.89 -15.02
C SER A 298 -8.11 -2.31 -14.47
N PRO A 299 -7.39 -2.69 -13.38
CA PRO A 299 -7.57 -3.97 -12.68
C PRO A 299 -9.00 -4.24 -12.21
N PHE A 300 -9.76 -3.20 -11.89
CA PHE A 300 -11.12 -3.32 -11.39
C PHE A 300 -12.13 -3.80 -12.44
N GLY A 301 -11.94 -3.39 -13.70
CA GLY A 301 -12.84 -3.70 -14.80
C GLY A 301 -14.27 -3.13 -14.64
N PRO A 302 -15.19 -3.46 -15.55
CA PRO A 302 -16.52 -2.84 -15.61
C PRO A 302 -17.48 -3.27 -14.47
N ASN A 303 -17.16 -4.34 -13.75
CA ASN A 303 -18.01 -4.90 -12.68
C ASN A 303 -17.53 -4.50 -11.27
N PHE A 304 -16.71 -3.46 -11.17
CA PHE A 304 -16.14 -3.00 -9.91
C PHE A 304 -17.20 -2.73 -8.85
N LYS A 305 -16.99 -3.28 -7.65
CA LYS A 305 -17.83 -3.07 -6.48
C LYS A 305 -16.92 -2.74 -5.30
N PRO A 306 -16.79 -1.46 -4.92
CA PRO A 306 -15.90 -1.05 -3.84
C PRO A 306 -16.12 -1.80 -2.52
N TRP A 307 -17.36 -2.17 -2.20
CA TRP A 307 -17.69 -2.90 -0.96
C TRP A 307 -17.45 -4.42 -1.02
N ALA A 308 -17.00 -4.97 -2.15
CA ALA A 308 -16.87 -6.41 -2.37
C ALA A 308 -15.43 -6.82 -2.72
N ILE A 309 -14.45 -6.00 -2.33
CA ILE A 309 -13.02 -6.22 -2.51
C ILE A 309 -12.32 -6.09 -1.16
N ALA A 310 -11.15 -6.70 -1.08
CA ALA A 310 -10.18 -6.57 -0.01
C ALA A 310 -9.59 -5.14 0.04
N HIS A 311 -9.29 -4.66 1.24
CA HIS A 311 -8.66 -3.40 1.59
C HIS A 311 -9.37 -2.18 0.99
N ASN A 312 -10.69 -2.22 1.02
CA ASN A 312 -11.54 -1.27 0.32
C ASN A 312 -11.59 0.14 0.94
N ASP A 313 -11.08 0.34 2.15
CA ASP A 313 -10.99 1.68 2.79
C ASP A 313 -10.04 2.60 2.04
N ASP A 314 -8.99 2.04 1.45
CA ASP A 314 -8.08 2.80 0.60
C ASP A 314 -8.77 3.41 -0.62
N PHE A 315 -10.03 3.04 -0.94
CA PHE A 315 -10.76 3.64 -2.06
C PHE A 315 -11.08 5.11 -1.78
N GLU A 316 -11.16 5.48 -0.50
CA GLU A 316 -11.48 6.81 -0.03
C GLU A 316 -10.38 7.84 -0.37
N ILE A 317 -9.15 7.40 -0.68
CA ILE A 317 -8.10 8.30 -1.18
C ILE A 317 -8.33 8.74 -2.64
N GLY A 318 -9.24 8.07 -3.35
CA GLY A 318 -9.54 8.27 -4.76
C GLY A 318 -9.69 9.73 -5.22
N PRO A 319 -10.33 10.64 -4.45
CA PRO A 319 -10.40 12.05 -4.82
C PRO A 319 -9.02 12.70 -4.97
N LEU A 320 -8.07 12.43 -4.05
CA LEU A 320 -6.71 12.97 -4.15
C LEU A 320 -5.99 12.43 -5.39
N VAL A 321 -6.08 11.12 -5.63
CA VAL A 321 -5.50 10.49 -6.82
C VAL A 321 -6.05 11.12 -8.10
N ALA A 322 -7.37 11.31 -8.20
CA ALA A 322 -8.01 11.93 -9.35
C ALA A 322 -7.55 13.39 -9.58
N ILE A 323 -7.43 14.18 -8.50
CA ILE A 323 -6.95 15.57 -8.56
C ILE A 323 -5.50 15.61 -9.05
N LEU A 324 -4.65 14.71 -8.56
CA LEU A 324 -3.21 14.73 -8.81
C LEU A 324 -2.82 14.09 -10.15
N THR A 325 -3.55 13.07 -10.61
CA THR A 325 -3.28 12.35 -11.87
C THR A 325 -3.20 13.27 -13.08
N LYS A 326 -4.03 14.32 -13.14
CA LYS A 326 -4.01 15.30 -14.24
C LYS A 326 -2.62 15.93 -14.43
N TYR A 327 -1.86 16.13 -13.35
CA TYR A 327 -0.53 16.74 -13.39
C TYR A 327 0.53 15.79 -13.92
N HIS A 328 0.43 14.50 -13.60
CA HIS A 328 1.33 13.48 -14.11
C HIS A 328 1.30 13.42 -15.64
N VAL A 329 0.10 13.55 -16.22
CA VAL A 329 -0.08 13.61 -17.67
C VAL A 329 0.36 14.96 -18.23
N GLN A 330 -0.09 16.08 -17.65
CA GLN A 330 0.22 17.42 -18.17
C GLN A 330 1.71 17.76 -18.16
N GLN A 331 2.45 17.28 -17.16
CA GLN A 331 3.90 17.49 -17.04
C GLN A 331 4.71 16.41 -17.79
N GLY A 332 4.07 15.42 -18.39
CA GLY A 332 4.75 14.32 -19.10
C GLY A 332 5.57 13.43 -18.17
N TRP A 333 5.18 13.30 -16.90
CA TRP A 333 5.83 12.41 -15.95
C TRP A 333 5.50 10.93 -16.21
N VAL A 334 4.31 10.67 -16.76
CA VAL A 334 3.94 9.35 -17.30
C VAL A 334 4.20 9.39 -18.80
N GLY A 335 5.31 8.76 -19.21
CA GLY A 335 5.71 8.71 -20.62
C GLY A 335 4.79 7.85 -21.49
N GLU A 336 4.85 8.03 -22.81
CA GLU A 336 4.03 7.26 -23.77
C GLU A 336 4.20 5.74 -23.64
N LYS A 337 5.43 5.27 -23.37
CA LYS A 337 5.72 3.85 -23.13
C LYS A 337 4.95 3.32 -21.91
N VAL A 338 4.94 4.09 -20.82
CA VAL A 338 4.21 3.74 -19.59
C VAL A 338 2.71 3.76 -19.84
N MET A 339 2.18 4.82 -20.49
CA MET A 339 0.76 4.86 -20.83
C MET A 339 0.33 3.65 -21.67
N ARG A 340 1.14 3.25 -22.65
CA ARG A 340 0.87 2.06 -23.46
C ARG A 340 0.92 0.78 -22.64
N SER A 341 1.90 0.61 -21.75
CA SER A 341 2.04 -0.61 -20.94
C SER A 341 0.85 -0.82 -20.01
N LEU A 342 0.13 0.24 -19.62
CA LEU A 342 -1.08 0.15 -18.81
C LEU A 342 -2.31 -0.37 -19.56
N THR A 343 -2.32 -0.31 -20.90
CA THR A 343 -3.44 -0.77 -21.73
C THR A 343 -3.12 -1.99 -22.59
N GLU A 344 -1.85 -2.16 -22.96
CA GLU A 344 -1.38 -3.18 -23.90
C GLU A 344 -0.13 -3.85 -23.34
N PHE A 345 -0.13 -5.19 -23.32
CA PHE A 345 1.07 -5.96 -23.02
C PHE A 345 1.86 -6.23 -24.30
N GLU A 346 3.09 -5.72 -24.37
CA GLU A 346 4.02 -6.04 -25.46
C GLU A 346 4.56 -7.46 -25.24
N ASP A 347 3.95 -8.44 -25.92
CA ASP A 347 4.30 -9.86 -25.76
C ASP A 347 5.74 -10.14 -26.24
N PRO A 348 6.67 -10.48 -25.32
CA PRO A 348 8.05 -10.80 -25.67
C PRO A 348 8.21 -12.22 -26.26
N GLY A 349 7.13 -12.98 -26.41
CA GLY A 349 7.14 -14.38 -26.84
C GLY A 349 7.38 -15.36 -25.69
N GLU A 350 7.60 -16.63 -26.04
CA GLU A 350 7.67 -17.73 -25.07
C GLU A 350 8.80 -17.60 -24.04
N GLU A 351 9.90 -16.93 -24.41
CA GLU A 351 11.06 -16.69 -23.55
C GLU A 351 10.79 -15.62 -22.49
N GLY A 352 9.68 -14.88 -22.57
CA GLY A 352 9.37 -13.78 -21.67
C GLY A 352 10.39 -12.63 -21.75
N ARG A 353 10.25 -11.66 -20.86
CA ARG A 353 11.24 -10.61 -20.61
C ARG A 353 11.70 -10.63 -19.17
N LEU A 354 12.98 -10.33 -18.94
CA LEU A 354 13.55 -10.17 -17.61
C LEU A 354 13.58 -8.69 -17.24
N PHE A 355 13.23 -8.41 -15.99
CA PHE A 355 13.40 -7.15 -15.31
C PHE A 355 14.32 -7.36 -14.09
N THR A 356 15.20 -6.40 -13.83
CA THR A 356 16.10 -6.42 -12.69
C THR A 356 16.16 -5.04 -12.03
N ALA A 357 16.12 -5.01 -10.71
CA ALA A 357 16.25 -3.80 -9.90
C ALA A 357 16.94 -4.12 -8.57
N SER A 358 17.15 -3.08 -7.76
CA SER A 358 17.61 -3.22 -6.38
C SER A 358 16.82 -2.30 -5.46
N ALA A 359 16.67 -2.68 -4.20
CA ALA A 359 16.03 -1.87 -3.17
C ALA A 359 16.81 -1.99 -1.87
N TYR A 360 16.78 -0.95 -1.04
CA TYR A 360 17.59 -0.92 0.19
C TYR A 360 16.89 -0.18 1.33
N SER A 361 16.81 -0.85 2.48
CA SER A 361 16.35 -0.30 3.76
C SER A 361 17.48 -0.41 4.77
N ASP A 362 18.28 0.65 4.89
CA ASP A 362 19.53 0.71 5.64
C ASP A 362 19.46 0.27 7.12
N ALA A 363 18.31 0.41 7.79
CA ALA A 363 18.13 -0.06 9.17
C ALA A 363 17.95 -1.58 9.30
N TYR A 364 17.58 -2.28 8.23
CA TYR A 364 17.20 -3.69 8.26
C TYR A 364 18.06 -4.56 7.34
N ASP A 365 18.40 -4.06 6.16
CA ASP A 365 19.13 -4.78 5.12
C ASP A 365 20.64 -4.77 5.41
N HIS A 366 21.26 -5.96 5.46
CA HIS A 366 22.72 -6.09 5.54
C HIS A 366 23.39 -5.78 4.20
N VAL A 367 22.67 -5.99 3.10
CA VAL A 367 23.06 -5.68 1.73
C VAL A 367 21.83 -5.23 0.93
N PRO A 368 21.99 -4.41 -0.12
CA PRO A 368 20.90 -4.11 -1.04
C PRO A 368 20.25 -5.40 -1.57
N ARG A 369 18.93 -5.41 -1.61
CA ARG A 369 18.13 -6.54 -2.09
C ARG A 369 18.17 -6.55 -3.60
N ASN A 370 18.34 -7.73 -4.19
CA ASN A 370 18.43 -7.91 -5.63
C ASN A 370 17.13 -8.48 -6.17
N ILE A 371 16.43 -7.73 -7.00
CA ILE A 371 15.13 -8.09 -7.53
C ILE A 371 15.29 -8.62 -8.95
N THR A 372 14.58 -9.70 -9.27
CA THR A 372 14.45 -10.22 -10.64
C THR A 372 13.03 -10.67 -10.90
N SER A 373 12.48 -10.23 -12.04
CA SER A 373 11.15 -10.65 -12.49
C SER A 373 11.20 -11.13 -13.94
N TRP A 374 10.62 -12.28 -14.19
CA TRP A 374 10.35 -12.84 -15.51
C TRP A 374 8.87 -12.65 -15.86
N ILE A 375 8.59 -12.05 -17.01
CA ILE A 375 7.27 -11.57 -17.37
C ILE A 375 6.93 -12.09 -18.78
N SER A 376 5.84 -12.84 -18.89
CA SER A 376 5.26 -13.31 -20.17
C SER A 376 3.79 -12.91 -20.27
N ALA A 377 3.14 -13.16 -21.41
CA ALA A 377 1.76 -12.75 -21.65
C ALA A 377 0.77 -13.20 -20.56
N ASN A 378 0.90 -14.45 -20.09
CA ASN A 378 -0.09 -15.08 -19.20
C ASN A 378 0.51 -15.67 -17.91
N LEU A 379 1.82 -15.50 -17.69
CA LEU A 379 2.51 -15.95 -16.49
C LEU A 379 3.62 -14.95 -16.14
N THR A 380 3.65 -14.51 -14.90
CA THR A 380 4.72 -13.68 -14.34
C THR A 380 5.30 -14.36 -13.12
N ILE A 381 6.60 -14.21 -12.91
CA ILE A 381 7.35 -14.74 -11.77
C ILE A 381 8.29 -13.64 -11.33
N GLY A 382 8.31 -13.29 -10.06
CA GLY A 382 9.26 -12.31 -9.54
C GLY A 382 9.69 -12.64 -8.12
N ALA A 383 10.96 -12.42 -7.83
CA ALA A 383 11.51 -12.65 -6.51
C ALA A 383 12.64 -11.67 -6.20
N GLU A 384 12.93 -11.53 -4.91
CA GLU A 384 14.08 -10.79 -4.42
C GLU A 384 15.01 -11.70 -3.60
N SER A 385 16.31 -11.49 -3.78
CA SER A 385 17.33 -12.01 -2.87
C SER A 385 17.62 -10.96 -1.81
N PHE A 386 17.63 -11.38 -0.55
CA PHE A 386 17.84 -10.50 0.59
C PHE A 386 18.65 -11.17 1.71
N ASP A 387 19.31 -10.34 2.52
CA ASP A 387 19.92 -10.71 3.79
C ASP A 387 19.67 -9.54 4.76
N MET A 388 18.86 -9.77 5.78
CA MET A 388 18.34 -8.74 6.66
C MET A 388 18.30 -9.21 8.11
N ASN A 389 18.18 -8.27 9.05
CA ASN A 389 18.19 -8.57 10.48
C ASN A 389 16.83 -9.01 11.05
N VAL A 390 15.77 -9.14 10.22
CA VAL A 390 14.40 -9.43 10.66
C VAL A 390 13.66 -10.32 9.66
N VAL A 391 12.62 -11.03 10.10
CA VAL A 391 11.73 -11.80 9.20
C VAL A 391 10.55 -10.94 8.79
N GLY A 392 10.14 -11.02 7.52
CA GLY A 392 8.99 -10.27 7.00
C GLY A 392 9.33 -8.86 6.53
N GLY A 393 10.55 -8.65 6.04
CA GLY A 393 10.97 -7.40 5.42
C GLY A 393 11.09 -6.21 6.39
N PRO A 394 11.39 -5.02 5.87
CA PRO A 394 11.47 -3.78 6.66
C PRO A 394 10.20 -3.44 7.45
N ALA A 395 9.04 -3.92 7.00
CA ALA A 395 7.77 -3.78 7.72
C ALA A 395 7.66 -4.69 8.96
N ARG A 396 8.59 -5.64 9.12
CA ARG A 396 8.61 -6.65 10.19
C ARG A 396 7.30 -7.46 10.23
N ASN A 397 6.74 -7.74 9.05
CA ASN A 397 5.42 -8.33 8.91
C ASN A 397 5.41 -9.38 7.79
N PRO A 398 5.62 -10.66 8.14
CA PRO A 398 5.58 -11.77 7.19
C PRO A 398 4.27 -11.88 6.40
N SER A 399 3.16 -11.42 6.98
CA SER A 399 1.85 -11.43 6.31
C SER A 399 1.77 -10.48 5.12
N GLN A 400 2.64 -9.46 5.05
CA GLN A 400 2.62 -8.44 3.99
C GLN A 400 3.85 -8.48 3.08
N PHE A 401 4.95 -9.08 3.55
CA PHE A 401 6.19 -9.21 2.78
C PHE A 401 6.12 -10.43 1.86
N ASN A 402 6.18 -10.18 0.55
CA ASN A 402 5.99 -11.19 -0.50
C ASN A 402 7.23 -11.28 -1.38
N PRO A 403 8.31 -11.95 -0.91
CA PRO A 403 9.61 -11.90 -1.56
C PRO A 403 9.74 -12.81 -2.78
N ALA A 404 8.76 -13.69 -3.04
CA ALA A 404 8.72 -14.52 -4.24
C ALA A 404 7.27 -14.79 -4.63
N VAL A 405 6.89 -14.39 -5.84
CA VAL A 405 5.51 -14.34 -6.34
C VAL A 405 5.46 -14.90 -7.75
N ALA A 406 4.40 -15.67 -8.05
CA ALA A 406 4.01 -15.98 -9.42
C ALA A 406 2.52 -15.70 -9.61
N GLN A 407 2.14 -15.17 -10.78
CA GLN A 407 0.74 -14.93 -11.13
C GLN A 407 0.46 -15.44 -12.55
N TRP A 408 -0.72 -15.99 -12.79
CA TRP A 408 -1.10 -16.51 -14.11
C TRP A 408 -2.55 -16.19 -14.47
N LEU A 409 -2.81 -16.05 -15.78
CA LEU A 409 -4.16 -15.89 -16.31
C LEU A 409 -4.82 -17.26 -16.43
N ARG A 410 -6.03 -17.39 -15.89
CA ARG A 410 -6.86 -18.59 -16.06
C ARG A 410 -7.77 -18.45 -17.27
N GLY A 411 -8.24 -19.58 -17.81
CA GLY A 411 -9.14 -19.59 -18.97
C GLY A 411 -10.49 -18.88 -18.76
N ASP A 412 -10.90 -18.64 -17.52
CA ASP A 412 -12.10 -17.86 -17.18
C ASP A 412 -11.81 -16.35 -16.99
N GLY A 413 -10.58 -15.92 -17.24
CA GLY A 413 -10.13 -14.53 -17.07
C GLY A 413 -9.77 -14.15 -15.65
N SER A 414 -9.91 -15.05 -14.66
CA SER A 414 -9.46 -14.79 -13.29
C SER A 414 -7.93 -14.97 -13.15
N VAL A 415 -7.37 -14.37 -12.10
CA VAL A 415 -5.94 -14.48 -11.81
C VAL A 415 -5.69 -15.59 -10.79
N GLY A 416 -4.76 -16.49 -11.14
CA GLY A 416 -4.14 -17.40 -10.19
C GLY A 416 -2.87 -16.79 -9.60
N PHE A 417 -2.53 -17.12 -8.35
CA PHE A 417 -1.31 -16.63 -7.71
C PHE A 417 -0.67 -17.69 -6.81
N LEU A 418 0.63 -17.54 -6.62
CA LEU A 418 1.44 -18.15 -5.57
C LEU A 418 2.32 -17.06 -4.96
N THR A 419 2.47 -17.05 -3.64
CA THR A 419 3.47 -16.22 -2.93
C THR A 419 4.15 -17.01 -1.83
N LEU A 420 5.46 -16.81 -1.62
CA LEU A 420 6.21 -17.38 -0.52
C LEU A 420 5.89 -16.63 0.78
N TYR A 421 5.45 -17.35 1.81
CA TYR A 421 5.37 -16.82 3.16
C TYR A 421 6.77 -16.85 3.80
N PRO A 422 7.36 -15.70 4.17
CA PRO A 422 8.75 -15.63 4.61
C PRO A 422 8.91 -16.17 6.03
N GLU A 423 9.77 -17.18 6.19
CA GLU A 423 10.11 -17.78 7.50
C GLU A 423 11.55 -17.49 7.93
N THR A 424 12.36 -16.85 7.08
CA THR A 424 13.80 -16.65 7.30
C THR A 424 14.23 -15.22 7.03
N GLN A 425 15.39 -14.87 7.58
CA GLN A 425 16.04 -13.55 7.46
C GLN A 425 16.87 -13.40 6.18
N ALA A 426 17.05 -14.48 5.41
CA ALA A 426 17.79 -14.43 4.15
C ALA A 426 17.21 -15.40 3.13
N LEU A 427 17.13 -14.93 1.89
CA LEU A 427 16.69 -15.69 0.73
C LEU A 427 17.66 -15.42 -0.43
N HIS A 428 18.13 -16.48 -1.07
CA HIS A 428 18.75 -16.40 -2.38
C HIS A 428 17.74 -16.91 -3.42
N ALA A 429 17.35 -16.05 -4.34
CA ALA A 429 16.33 -16.30 -5.35
C ALA A 429 16.91 -16.16 -6.76
N GLU A 430 16.62 -17.14 -7.61
CA GLU A 430 16.95 -17.12 -9.03
C GLU A 430 15.66 -17.30 -9.83
N VAL A 431 15.38 -16.32 -10.69
CA VAL A 431 14.21 -16.30 -11.56
C VAL A 431 14.67 -16.48 -13.00
N GLY A 432 14.01 -17.38 -13.72
CA GLY A 432 14.24 -17.61 -15.14
C GLY A 432 12.94 -17.94 -15.88
N PRO A 433 13.02 -18.23 -17.19
CA PRO A 433 11.85 -18.58 -17.97
C PRO A 433 11.07 -19.73 -17.36
N ARG A 434 9.84 -19.42 -16.89
CA ARG A 434 8.94 -20.35 -16.22
C ARG A 434 9.55 -21.09 -15.04
N ARG A 435 10.55 -20.51 -14.37
CA ARG A 435 11.30 -21.17 -13.31
C ARG A 435 11.59 -20.23 -12.14
N LEU A 436 11.37 -20.74 -10.93
CA LEU A 436 11.71 -20.08 -9.68
C LEU A 436 12.56 -21.03 -8.82
N ASN A 437 13.76 -20.60 -8.44
CA ASN A 437 14.68 -21.36 -7.58
C ASN A 437 14.96 -20.54 -6.32
N LEU A 438 14.69 -21.13 -5.15
CA LEU A 438 14.74 -20.46 -3.85
C LEU A 438 15.61 -21.27 -2.90
N THR A 439 16.54 -20.59 -2.22
CA THR A 439 17.45 -21.19 -1.24
C THR A 439 17.45 -20.35 0.03
N TYR A 440 17.36 -20.97 1.20
CA TYR A 440 17.53 -20.29 2.48
C TYR A 440 18.97 -20.42 2.97
N PRO A 441 19.80 -19.35 2.91
CA PRO A 441 21.19 -19.42 3.33
C PRO A 441 21.37 -19.76 4.81
N TYR A 442 20.43 -19.30 5.66
CA TYR A 442 20.40 -19.59 7.10
C TYR A 442 19.50 -20.78 7.46
N GLY A 443 18.99 -21.51 6.46
CA GLY A 443 18.10 -22.64 6.66
C GLY A 443 18.82 -23.91 7.11
N ASN A 444 18.06 -24.87 7.64
CA ASN A 444 18.54 -26.19 8.06
C ASN A 444 17.44 -27.27 7.87
N ALA A 445 17.64 -28.46 8.44
CA ALA A 445 16.69 -29.58 8.34
C ALA A 445 15.28 -29.31 8.89
N THR A 446 15.07 -28.24 9.67
CA THR A 446 13.76 -27.83 10.19
C THR A 446 13.10 -26.75 9.34
N SER A 447 13.78 -26.21 8.34
CA SER A 447 13.24 -25.19 7.44
C SER A 447 12.10 -25.72 6.58
N LYS A 448 11.15 -24.85 6.26
CA LYS A 448 10.02 -25.14 5.38
C LYS A 448 9.83 -24.00 4.37
N PHE A 449 9.36 -24.36 3.18
CA PHE A 449 8.84 -23.39 2.23
C PHE A 449 7.32 -23.48 2.26
N VAL A 450 6.66 -22.40 2.66
CA VAL A 450 5.20 -22.29 2.70
C VAL A 450 4.78 -21.35 1.59
N PHE A 451 4.03 -21.87 0.61
CA PHE A 451 3.45 -21.05 -0.43
C PHE A 451 1.96 -20.87 -0.20
N HIS A 452 1.50 -19.62 -0.23
CA HIS A 452 0.09 -19.29 -0.31
C HIS A 452 -0.33 -19.35 -1.78
N VAL A 453 -1.25 -20.27 -2.09
CA VAL A 453 -1.73 -20.54 -3.44
C VAL A 453 -3.21 -20.19 -3.54
N SER A 454 -3.59 -19.55 -4.65
CA SER A 454 -4.95 -19.04 -4.81
C SER A 454 -5.99 -20.16 -4.96
N PRO A 455 -7.20 -19.99 -4.40
CA PRO A 455 -8.32 -20.89 -4.69
C PRO A 455 -8.76 -20.81 -6.15
N ASN A 456 -9.41 -21.86 -6.65
CA ASN A 456 -9.85 -21.97 -8.06
C ASN A 456 -11.12 -21.18 -8.40
N GLY A 457 -11.65 -20.35 -7.49
CA GLY A 457 -12.89 -19.61 -7.72
C GLY A 457 -14.09 -20.52 -7.97
N LEU A 458 -14.96 -20.16 -8.92
CA LEU A 458 -16.21 -20.90 -9.20
C LEU A 458 -16.02 -22.09 -10.14
N THR A 459 -15.04 -22.05 -11.05
CA THR A 459 -14.93 -22.93 -12.22
C THR A 459 -14.06 -24.18 -12.00
N GLY A 460 -13.04 -24.12 -11.14
CA GLY A 460 -12.13 -25.26 -10.90
C GLY A 460 -12.47 -26.12 -9.67
N PRO A 461 -11.69 -27.19 -9.43
CA PRO A 461 -11.83 -28.06 -8.26
C PRO A 461 -11.82 -27.27 -6.94
N LYS A 462 -12.68 -27.64 -5.98
CA LYS A 462 -12.72 -26.99 -4.66
C LYS A 462 -11.85 -27.68 -3.63
N ASN A 463 -11.64 -28.99 -3.78
CA ASN A 463 -10.71 -29.74 -2.97
C ASN A 463 -9.38 -29.78 -3.73
N VAL A 464 -8.31 -29.36 -3.07
CA VAL A 464 -6.96 -29.34 -3.63
C VAL A 464 -6.10 -30.33 -2.87
N TYR A 465 -5.50 -31.27 -3.59
CA TYR A 465 -4.61 -32.31 -3.05
C TYR A 465 -3.23 -32.29 -3.70
N SER A 466 -3.08 -31.60 -4.82
CA SER A 466 -1.82 -31.43 -5.53
C SER A 466 -1.88 -30.22 -6.48
N TRP A 467 -0.77 -29.97 -7.19
CA TRP A 467 -0.76 -28.98 -8.27
C TRP A 467 -1.69 -29.34 -9.44
N ASP A 468 -2.00 -30.62 -9.66
CA ASP A 468 -2.94 -31.05 -10.71
C ASP A 468 -4.38 -30.54 -10.47
N ASP A 469 -4.69 -30.17 -9.23
CA ASP A 469 -5.99 -29.62 -8.85
C ASP A 469 -6.04 -28.08 -8.98
N ILE A 470 -4.91 -27.40 -9.24
CA ILE A 470 -4.86 -25.94 -9.38
C ILE A 470 -5.21 -25.54 -10.82
N LEU A 471 -6.18 -24.63 -10.95
CA LEU A 471 -6.69 -24.21 -12.24
C LEU A 471 -5.68 -23.31 -12.99
N GLY A 472 -5.35 -23.70 -14.22
CA GLY A 472 -4.59 -22.92 -15.19
C GLY A 472 -3.07 -23.02 -15.09
N VAL A 473 -2.54 -23.82 -14.15
CA VAL A 473 -1.09 -24.01 -14.01
C VAL A 473 -0.76 -25.40 -13.49
N GLY A 474 0.28 -26.01 -14.05
CA GLY A 474 1.00 -27.15 -13.50
C GLY A 474 2.35 -26.69 -12.97
N VAL A 475 2.77 -27.25 -11.83
CA VAL A 475 4.07 -26.94 -11.23
C VAL A 475 4.81 -28.22 -10.89
N ARG A 476 6.01 -28.38 -11.46
CA ARG A 476 6.93 -29.45 -11.09
C ARG A 476 7.88 -28.94 -10.02
N VAL A 477 7.93 -29.67 -8.90
CA VAL A 477 8.78 -29.32 -7.76
C VAL A 477 10.01 -30.21 -7.70
N SER A 478 11.17 -29.60 -7.46
CA SER A 478 12.43 -30.30 -7.19
C SER A 478 13.29 -29.52 -6.17
N GLY A 479 14.50 -29.98 -5.89
CA GLY A 479 15.41 -29.35 -4.92
C GLY A 479 15.81 -30.30 -3.79
N SER A 480 16.06 -29.74 -2.61
CA SER A 480 16.42 -30.53 -1.42
C SER A 480 15.21 -30.93 -0.56
N VAL A 481 14.09 -30.22 -0.69
CA VAL A 481 12.83 -30.54 0.00
C VAL A 481 12.22 -31.86 -0.49
N ARG A 482 11.30 -32.43 0.31
CA ARG A 482 10.41 -33.48 -0.20
C ARG A 482 9.48 -32.89 -1.27
N PRO A 483 9.31 -33.53 -2.43
CA PRO A 483 8.53 -32.96 -3.53
C PRO A 483 7.02 -32.99 -3.29
N GLU A 484 6.51 -33.80 -2.37
CA GLU A 484 5.11 -33.80 -1.97
C GLU A 484 4.85 -32.78 -0.84
N PRO A 485 3.98 -31.77 -1.06
CA PRO A 485 3.64 -30.79 -0.03
C PRO A 485 2.63 -31.35 0.97
N GLU A 486 2.65 -30.82 2.19
CA GLU A 486 1.48 -30.80 3.05
C GLU A 486 0.56 -29.66 2.61
N ILE A 487 -0.71 -29.97 2.32
CA ILE A 487 -1.69 -29.01 1.82
C ILE A 487 -2.77 -28.75 2.87
N SER A 488 -3.02 -27.46 3.15
CA SER A 488 -4.03 -27.02 4.10
C SER A 488 -4.84 -25.86 3.53
N PHE A 489 -6.16 -25.91 3.70
CA PHE A 489 -7.03 -24.77 3.37
C PHE A 489 -7.03 -23.76 4.52
N CYS A 490 -6.72 -22.50 4.22
CA CYS A 490 -6.79 -21.40 5.16
C CYS A 490 -7.96 -20.51 4.74
N GLY A 491 -9.13 -20.76 5.32
CA GLY A 491 -10.38 -20.13 4.92
C GLY A 491 -10.97 -19.22 5.98
N ASN A 492 -11.65 -18.16 5.53
CA ASN A 492 -12.37 -17.20 6.37
C ASN A 492 -13.54 -17.83 7.15
N VAL A 493 -14.08 -18.94 6.67
CA VAL A 493 -15.17 -19.69 7.31
C VAL A 493 -14.69 -21.05 7.85
N GLY A 494 -13.41 -21.09 8.24
CA GLY A 494 -12.74 -22.29 8.75
C GLY A 494 -11.81 -22.93 7.73
N GLY A 495 -11.05 -23.91 8.21
CA GLY A 495 -9.97 -24.55 7.46
C GLY A 495 -9.06 -25.32 8.39
N ALA A 496 -8.01 -25.91 7.83
CA ALA A 496 -6.95 -26.54 8.61
C ALA A 496 -5.93 -25.53 9.16
N CYS A 497 -5.95 -24.29 8.63
CA CYS A 497 -5.14 -23.16 9.07
C CYS A 497 -5.99 -21.88 9.13
N ASP A 498 -5.48 -20.88 9.83
CA ASP A 498 -6.02 -19.53 9.78
C ASP A 498 -5.57 -18.83 8.48
N PRO A 499 -6.45 -18.05 7.85
CA PRO A 499 -6.05 -17.24 6.71
C PRO A 499 -5.15 -16.08 7.16
N VAL A 500 -4.46 -15.46 6.19
CA VAL A 500 -3.54 -14.35 6.47
C VAL A 500 -4.33 -13.13 6.92
N LYS A 501 -4.08 -12.69 8.16
CA LYS A 501 -4.66 -11.47 8.72
C LYS A 501 -3.65 -10.33 8.59
N TYR A 502 -4.07 -9.23 7.97
CA TYR A 502 -3.23 -8.04 7.77
C TYR A 502 -3.23 -7.06 8.95
N VAL A 503 -3.81 -7.44 10.08
CA VAL A 503 -3.87 -6.60 11.26
C VAL A 503 -2.48 -6.54 11.91
N ALA A 504 -2.02 -5.31 12.20
CA ALA A 504 -0.85 -5.06 13.04
C ALA A 504 -0.90 -5.98 14.25
N THR A 505 0.08 -6.89 14.35
CA THR A 505 0.05 -7.96 15.33
C THR A 505 -0.06 -7.37 16.73
N VAL A 506 -1.20 -7.61 17.38
CA VAL A 506 -1.37 -7.34 18.80
C VAL A 506 -0.50 -8.36 19.53
N HIS A 507 0.63 -7.95 20.09
CA HIS A 507 1.30 -8.74 21.11
C HIS A 507 0.32 -8.99 22.26
N ARG A 508 -0.23 -10.20 22.33
CA ARG A 508 -0.97 -10.67 23.50
C ARG A 508 0.05 -10.92 24.61
N LEU A 509 -0.02 -10.13 25.68
CA LEU A 509 0.54 -10.55 26.96
C LEU A 509 -0.23 -11.79 27.42
N ALA A 510 0.50 -12.87 27.65
CA ALA A 510 -0.03 -14.13 28.13
C ALA A 510 -0.52 -13.99 29.57
N ALA A 511 -1.79 -13.64 29.75
CA ALA A 511 -2.57 -13.92 30.95
C ALA A 511 -4.05 -13.75 30.64
N PHE A 512 -4.73 -14.84 30.28
CA PHE A 512 -5.99 -15.29 30.89
C PHE A 512 -6.57 -16.44 30.06
N SER A 513 -6.63 -17.58 30.74
CA SER A 513 -7.17 -18.88 30.37
C SER A 513 -8.53 -18.84 29.67
N ALA A 514 -8.61 -19.60 28.57
CA ALA A 514 -9.74 -20.43 28.12
C ALA A 514 -11.11 -20.10 28.73
N VAL A 515 -11.97 -19.44 27.96
CA VAL A 515 -13.47 -19.49 27.98
C VAL A 515 -14.11 -18.46 27.02
N LEU A 516 -13.36 -17.72 26.19
CA LEU A 516 -13.95 -16.75 25.23
C LEU A 516 -13.42 -16.90 23.78
N ASP A 517 -13.43 -18.12 23.23
CA ASP A 517 -13.06 -18.38 21.82
C ASP A 517 -14.19 -18.08 20.80
N TRP A 518 -15.29 -17.46 21.23
CA TRP A 518 -16.41 -17.11 20.36
C TRP A 518 -16.88 -15.68 20.61
N LEU A 519 -16.09 -14.71 20.16
CA LEU A 519 -16.49 -13.31 19.86
C LEU A 519 -15.24 -12.52 19.46
N THR A 520 -14.54 -12.97 18.42
CA THR A 520 -13.65 -12.08 17.67
C THR A 520 -14.53 -11.32 16.69
N CYS A 521 -14.68 -10.00 16.89
CA CYS A 521 -15.17 -9.14 15.81
C CYS A 521 -14.22 -9.36 14.62
N TYR A 522 -14.82 -9.81 13.51
CA TYR A 522 -14.15 -10.05 12.25
C TYR A 522 -13.62 -8.71 11.71
N LEU A 523 -12.36 -8.40 12.01
CA LEU A 523 -11.56 -7.62 11.06
C LEU A 523 -11.08 -8.63 10.04
N PHE A 524 -11.72 -8.58 8.88
CA PHE A 524 -11.67 -9.60 7.84
C PHE A 524 -10.24 -9.95 7.47
N SER A 525 -9.92 -11.24 7.48
CA SER A 525 -8.93 -11.74 6.54
C SER A 525 -9.57 -11.65 5.17
N GLU A 526 -8.84 -11.14 4.19
CA GLU A 526 -9.47 -10.73 2.94
C GLU A 526 -9.37 -11.78 1.83
N PHE A 527 -8.62 -12.87 2.06
CA PHE A 527 -8.42 -13.94 1.09
C PHE A 527 -8.42 -15.33 1.72
N ASP A 528 -9.26 -16.21 1.16
CA ASP A 528 -9.08 -17.65 1.30
C ASP A 528 -7.85 -18.08 0.47
N LEU A 529 -7.09 -19.05 0.96
CA LEU A 529 -5.93 -19.59 0.26
C LEU A 529 -5.61 -21.04 0.64
N TRP A 530 -4.75 -21.67 -0.13
CA TRP A 530 -4.16 -22.96 0.17
C TRP A 530 -2.70 -22.79 0.57
N ASN A 531 -2.30 -23.38 1.70
CA ASN A 531 -0.90 -23.51 2.07
C ASN A 531 -0.32 -24.76 1.46
N PHE A 532 0.70 -24.61 0.61
CA PHE A 532 1.54 -25.69 0.12
C PHE A 532 2.84 -25.67 0.92
N THR A 533 3.00 -26.59 1.86
CA THR A 533 4.15 -26.63 2.78
C THR A 533 5.13 -27.73 2.39
N TYR A 534 6.32 -27.33 1.96
CA TYR A 534 7.42 -28.22 1.61
C TYR A 534 8.44 -28.26 2.75
N SER A 535 8.72 -29.44 3.28
CA SER A 535 9.69 -29.63 4.37
C SER A 535 10.93 -30.37 3.89
N MET A 536 12.05 -30.11 4.56
CA MET A 536 13.27 -30.89 4.37
C MET A 536 13.08 -32.36 4.82
N PRO A 537 13.78 -33.33 4.20
CA PRO A 537 13.87 -34.68 4.73
C PRO A 537 14.52 -34.69 6.12
N ALA A 538 14.08 -35.59 7.00
CA ALA A 538 14.61 -35.69 8.35
C ALA A 538 16.13 -35.96 8.32
N ASN A 539 16.89 -35.20 9.12
CA ASN A 539 18.36 -35.27 9.21
C ASN A 539 19.11 -34.95 7.92
N ASP A 540 18.48 -34.33 6.92
CA ASP A 540 19.19 -33.83 5.74
C ASP A 540 20.14 -32.67 6.14
N THR A 541 21.32 -32.65 5.55
CA THR A 541 22.36 -31.63 5.82
C THR A 541 22.56 -30.69 4.64
N ARG A 542 21.87 -30.92 3.53
CA ARG A 542 21.87 -30.00 2.38
C ARG A 542 21.19 -28.68 2.78
N LEU A 543 21.65 -27.59 2.18
CA LEU A 543 20.99 -26.29 2.31
C LEU A 543 19.55 -26.40 1.80
N PRO A 544 18.55 -25.84 2.53
CA PRO A 544 17.17 -25.86 2.08
C PRO A 544 17.01 -25.11 0.76
N ASN A 545 16.53 -25.86 -0.24
CA ASN A 545 16.35 -25.41 -1.61
C ASN A 545 15.05 -26.00 -2.19
N ILE A 546 14.30 -25.17 -2.90
CA ILE A 546 13.14 -25.58 -3.69
C ILE A 546 13.21 -24.93 -5.08
N VAL A 547 12.87 -25.71 -6.10
CA VAL A 547 12.76 -25.26 -7.49
C VAL A 547 11.35 -25.57 -7.97
N LEU A 548 10.68 -24.55 -8.52
CA LEU A 548 9.37 -24.63 -9.16
C LEU A 548 9.53 -24.37 -10.65
N ASP A 549 9.18 -25.35 -11.48
CA ASP A 549 9.05 -25.19 -12.94
C ASP A 549 7.55 -25.12 -13.29
N PHE A 550 7.15 -24.04 -13.98
CA PHE A 550 5.75 -23.72 -14.26
C PHE A 550 5.35 -24.08 -15.70
N GLU A 551 4.15 -24.62 -15.87
CA GLU A 551 3.52 -24.90 -17.16
C GLU A 551 2.08 -24.38 -17.15
N LEU A 552 1.66 -23.63 -18.18
CA LEU A 552 0.27 -23.19 -18.29
C LEU A 552 -0.57 -24.32 -18.90
N VAL A 553 -1.75 -24.59 -18.34
CA VAL A 553 -2.61 -25.74 -18.67
C VAL A 553 -3.93 -25.32 -19.28
#